data_AF-A0A5K1GHZ4-F1
#
_entry.id   AF-A0A5K1GHZ4-F1
#
_cell.length_a   1.000
_cell.length_b   1.000
_cell.length_c   1.000
_cell.angle_alpha   90.00
_cell.angle_beta   90.00
_cell.angle_gamma   90.00
#
_symmetry.space_group_name_H-M   'P 1'
#
loop_
_entity.id
_entity.type
_entity.pdbx_description
1 polymer ?
#
loop_
_entity_poly.entity_id
_entity_poly.type
_entity_poly.pdbx_seq_one_letter_code
_entity_poly.pdbx_strand_id
1 'polypeptide(L)'
;MEKLVERLEAAVGRLEAFNAKLPSVAVAGAALEDDSQGSTDPAIVAYEELIENSFGRVLSAAQKIGGQVLDVTKILQQSFLVQKDLLVKAKQCK
;
A
#
# COMPACT_ATOMS: atom_id res chain seq x y z
N MET A 1 -5.40 -35.18 22.99
CA MET A 1 -4.69 -34.06 22.32
C MET A 1 -5.03 -33.92 20.85
N GLU A 2 -5.40 -35.01 20.16
CA GLU A 2 -5.73 -35.02 18.71
C GLU A 2 -6.84 -34.05 18.30
N LYS A 3 -7.91 -33.93 19.08
CA LYS A 3 -9.02 -33.00 18.78
C LYS A 3 -8.61 -31.52 18.74
N LEU A 4 -7.53 -31.15 19.44
CA LEU A 4 -7.01 -29.78 19.42
C LEU A 4 -6.16 -29.54 18.18
N VAL A 5 -5.38 -30.54 17.77
CA VAL A 5 -4.56 -30.52 16.56
C VAL A 5 -5.45 -30.44 15.32
N GLU A 6 -6.50 -31.25 15.25
CA GLU A 6 -7.48 -31.24 14.14
C GLU A 6 -8.16 -29.86 13.99
N ARG A 7 -8.48 -29.21 15.11
CA ARG A 7 -9.03 -27.85 15.12
C ARG A 7 -8.03 -26.82 14.61
N LEU A 8 -6.75 -26.99 14.96
CA LEU A 8 -5.68 -26.10 14.51
C LEU A 8 -5.47 -26.24 13.00
N GLU A 9 -5.37 -27.47 12.51
CA GLU A 9 -5.21 -27.77 11.08
C GLU A 9 -6.40 -27.23 10.26
N ALA A 10 -7.62 -27.42 10.75
CA ALA A 10 -8.82 -26.85 10.13
C ALA A 10 -8.84 -25.32 10.16
N ALA A 11 -8.27 -24.68 11.18
CA ALA A 11 -8.15 -23.22 11.25
C ALA A 11 -7.07 -22.69 10.30
N VAL A 12 -5.92 -23.37 10.21
CA VAL A 12 -4.82 -23.04 9.30
C VAL A 12 -5.25 -23.17 7.85
N GLY A 13 -5.93 -24.25 7.46
CA GLY A 13 -6.43 -24.42 6.10
C GLY A 13 -7.42 -23.34 5.67
N ARG A 14 -8.26 -22.84 6.59
CA ARG A 14 -9.15 -21.71 6.33
C ARG A 14 -8.39 -20.40 6.13
N LEU A 15 -7.31 -20.18 6.90
CA LEU A 15 -6.47 -18.99 6.78
C LEU A 15 -5.65 -18.99 5.49
N GLU A 16 -5.08 -20.13 5.11
CA GLU A 16 -4.34 -20.28 3.85
C GLU A 16 -5.24 -20.09 2.63
N ALA A 17 -6.45 -20.66 2.64
CA ALA A 17 -7.43 -20.46 1.57
C ALA A 17 -7.91 -19.00 1.49
N PHE A 18 -7.97 -18.28 2.61
CA PHE A 18 -8.27 -16.85 2.62
C PHE A 18 -7.11 -16.03 2.05
N ASN A 19 -5.87 -16.36 2.41
CA ASN A 19 -4.67 -15.68 1.89
C ASN A 19 -4.47 -15.92 0.38
N ALA A 20 -4.77 -17.13 -0.11
CA ALA A 20 -4.70 -17.44 -1.54
C ALA A 20 -5.80 -16.74 -2.37
N LYS A 21 -6.92 -16.36 -1.74
CA LYS A 21 -7.99 -15.57 -2.34
C LYS A 21 -7.78 -14.07 -2.25
N LEU A 22 -6.80 -13.63 -1.46
CA LEU A 22 -6.38 -12.24 -1.51
C LEU A 22 -5.72 -12.05 -2.87
N PRO A 23 -6.28 -11.22 -3.78
CA PRO A 23 -5.54 -10.86 -4.96
C PRO A 23 -4.22 -10.28 -4.48
N SER A 24 -3.11 -10.72 -5.06
CA SER A 24 -1.90 -9.90 -5.05
C SER A 24 -2.38 -8.50 -5.38
N VAL A 25 -2.22 -7.54 -4.46
CA VAL A 25 -2.46 -6.13 -4.76
C VAL A 25 -1.32 -5.73 -5.68
N ALA A 26 -1.35 -6.26 -6.90
CA ALA A 26 -0.99 -5.48 -8.06
C ALA A 26 -1.90 -4.27 -7.96
N VAL A 27 -1.28 -3.12 -7.75
CA VAL A 27 -1.88 -1.80 -7.75
C VAL A 27 -2.49 -1.57 -9.13
N ALA A 28 -3.63 -2.21 -9.41
CA ALA A 28 -4.40 -2.05 -10.62
C ALA A 28 -5.43 -0.95 -10.33
N GLY A 29 -4.98 0.29 -10.40
CA GLY A 29 -5.80 1.44 -10.03
C GLY A 29 -5.21 2.80 -10.36
N ALA A 30 -4.38 2.88 -11.40
CA ALA A 30 -4.11 4.09 -12.19
C ALA A 30 -3.10 3.69 -13.27
N ALA A 31 -3.58 3.33 -14.47
CA ALA A 31 -2.79 3.54 -15.67
C ALA A 31 -2.75 5.05 -15.91
N LEU A 32 -1.93 5.73 -15.11
CA LEU A 32 -1.37 7.02 -15.44
C LEU A 32 0.08 6.71 -15.71
N GLU A 33 0.53 7.09 -16.90
CA GLU A 33 1.88 6.86 -17.40
C GLU A 33 2.90 7.11 -16.28
N ASP A 34 3.36 6.02 -15.69
CA ASP A 34 4.44 6.01 -14.74
C ASP A 34 5.70 6.19 -15.57
N ASP A 35 6.01 7.43 -15.92
CA ASP A 35 7.35 7.83 -16.35
C ASP A 35 8.33 7.81 -15.16
N SER A 36 8.12 6.91 -14.20
CA SER A 36 9.11 6.56 -13.20
C SER A 36 10.14 5.67 -13.86
N GLN A 37 11.01 6.28 -14.67
CA GLN A 37 12.41 5.93 -14.52
C GLN A 37 12.72 6.05 -13.02
N GLY A 38 12.82 4.91 -12.32
CA GLY A 38 13.00 4.86 -10.88
C GLY A 38 14.02 5.90 -10.45
N SER A 39 13.59 6.87 -9.65
CA SER A 39 14.44 7.99 -9.29
C SER A 39 15.65 7.45 -8.53
N THR A 40 16.85 7.66 -9.05
CA THR A 40 18.09 7.33 -8.33
C THR A 40 18.40 8.33 -7.21
N ASP A 41 17.61 9.40 -7.10
CA ASP A 41 17.80 10.41 -6.07
C ASP A 41 17.43 9.87 -4.68
N PRO A 42 18.37 9.90 -3.70
CA PRO A 42 18.15 9.33 -2.38
C PRO A 42 16.96 9.92 -1.62
N ALA A 43 16.63 11.20 -1.83
CA ALA A 43 15.52 11.84 -1.13
C ALA A 43 14.17 11.41 -1.71
N ILE A 44 14.09 11.18 -3.02
CA ILE A 44 12.88 10.64 -3.65
C ILE A 44 12.66 9.18 -3.25
N VAL A 45 13.72 8.37 -3.23
CA VAL A 45 13.65 6.96 -2.78
C VAL A 45 13.17 6.88 -1.33
N ALA A 46 13.76 7.66 -0.42
CA ALA A 46 13.34 7.68 0.98
C ALA A 46 11.88 8.14 1.15
N TYR A 47 11.41 9.02 0.27
CA TYR A 47 10.02 9.47 0.27
C TYR A 47 9.06 8.38 -0.24
N GLU A 48 9.45 7.63 -1.27
CA GLU A 48 8.70 6.47 -1.75
C GLU A 48 8.62 5.37 -0.67
N GLU A 49 9.73 5.08 0.01
CA GLU A 49 9.76 4.14 1.15
C GLU A 49 8.85 4.59 2.31
N LEU A 50 8.78 5.91 2.60
CA LEU A 50 7.86 6.45 3.61
C LEU A 50 6.41 6.16 3.25
N ILE A 51 6.04 6.37 1.98
CA ILE A 51 4.67 6.13 1.51
C ILE A 51 4.36 4.64 1.56
N GLU A 52 5.24 3.79 1.04
CA GLU A 52 5.03 2.35 1.00
C GLU A 52 4.90 1.75 2.40
N ASN A 53 5.84 2.07 3.29
CA ASN A 53 5.91 1.42 4.60
C ASN A 53 5.01 2.07 5.65
N SER A 54 5.06 3.40 5.79
CA SER A 54 4.33 4.07 6.87
C SER A 54 2.91 4.38 6.46
N PHE A 55 2.72 5.03 5.31
CA PHE A 55 1.39 5.34 4.83
C PHE A 55 0.64 4.09 4.35
N GLY A 56 1.33 3.07 3.82
CA GLY A 56 0.73 1.78 3.48
C GLY A 56 0.03 1.11 4.67
N ARG A 57 0.61 1.19 5.89
CA ARG A 57 -0.05 0.69 7.11
C ARG A 57 -1.32 1.47 7.45
N VAL A 58 -1.30 2.79 7.27
CA VAL A 58 -2.47 3.66 7.48
C VAL A 58 -3.57 3.33 6.47
N LEU A 59 -3.21 3.20 5.19
CA LEU A 59 -4.14 2.84 4.13
C LEU A 59 -4.76 1.45 4.38
N SER A 60 -3.96 0.47 4.79
CA SER A 60 -4.45 -0.86 5.15
C SER A 60 -5.44 -0.82 6.33
N ALA A 61 -5.16 -0.01 7.35
CA ALA A 61 -6.09 0.18 8.46
C ALA A 61 -7.38 0.88 8.00
N ALA A 62 -7.26 1.92 7.17
CA ALA A 62 -8.40 2.65 6.62
C ALA A 62 -9.30 1.78 5.74
N GLN A 63 -8.72 0.86 4.97
CA GLN A 63 -9.47 -0.13 4.18
C GLN A 63 -10.31 -1.07 5.05
N LYS A 64 -9.80 -1.47 6.21
CA LYS A 64 -10.53 -2.31 7.17
C LYS A 64 -11.65 -1.55 7.87
N ILE A 65 -11.45 -0.26 8.15
CA ILE A 65 -12.46 0.61 8.79
C ILE A 65 -13.56 0.98 7.80
N GLY A 66 -13.19 1.35 6.57
CA GLY A 66 -14.13 1.76 5.52
C GLY A 66 -14.74 3.15 5.72
N GLY A 67 -15.77 3.44 4.92
CA GLY A 67 -16.53 4.69 4.97
C GLY A 67 -15.65 5.95 4.83
N GLN A 68 -16.00 6.99 5.60
CA GLN A 68 -15.32 8.28 5.55
C GLN A 68 -13.82 8.18 5.86
N VAL A 69 -13.39 7.22 6.68
CA VAL A 69 -11.96 7.02 7.01
C VAL A 69 -11.19 6.57 5.77
N LEU A 70 -11.76 5.64 4.99
CA LEU A 70 -11.17 5.23 3.72
C LEU A 70 -11.17 6.37 2.70
N ASP A 71 -12.27 7.12 2.61
CA ASP A 71 -12.41 8.21 1.64
C ASP A 71 -11.37 9.32 1.88
N VAL A 72 -11.24 9.77 3.12
CA VAL A 72 -10.23 10.79 3.49
C VAL A 72 -8.81 10.25 3.29
N THR A 73 -8.56 8.98 3.61
CA THR A 73 -7.24 8.38 3.42
C THR A 73 -6.86 8.29 1.94
N LYS A 74 -7.82 8.05 1.03
CA LYS A 74 -7.57 8.09 -0.42
C LYS A 74 -7.21 9.50 -0.91
N ILE A 75 -7.85 10.55 -0.37
CA ILE A 75 -7.47 11.94 -0.68
C ILE A 75 -6.02 12.19 -0.23
N LEU A 76 -5.67 11.72 0.97
CA LEU A 76 -4.31 11.83 1.50
C LEU A 76 -3.30 11.06 0.61
N GLN A 77 -3.65 9.88 0.11
CA GLN A 77 -2.84 9.14 -0.85
C GLN A 77 -2.56 9.96 -2.12
N GLN A 78 -3.58 10.60 -2.68
CA GLN A 78 -3.41 11.45 -3.86
C GLN A 78 -2.52 12.66 -3.57
N SER A 79 -2.63 13.27 -2.38
CA SER A 79 -1.73 14.36 -2.00
C SER A 79 -0.27 13.93 -1.89
N PHE A 80 0.01 12.72 -1.40
CA PHE A 80 1.37 12.18 -1.35
C PHE A 80 1.96 11.98 -2.75
N LEU A 81 1.15 11.57 -3.73
CA LEU A 81 1.57 11.46 -5.13
C LEU A 81 1.88 12.83 -5.74
N VAL A 82 0.99 13.81 -5.55
CA VAL A 82 1.21 15.19 -6.02
C VAL A 82 2.45 15.80 -5.36
N GLN A 83 2.65 15.55 -4.07
CA GLN A 83 3.84 16.01 -3.35
C GLN A 83 5.13 15.33 -3.86
N LYS A 84 5.07 14.06 -4.30
CA LYS A 84 6.21 13.39 -4.97
C LYS A 84 6.60 14.13 -6.24
N ASP A 85 5.63 14.39 -7.10
CA ASP A 85 5.83 15.12 -8.36
C ASP A 85 6.38 16.53 -8.10
N LEU A 86 5.86 17.23 -7.09
CA LEU A 86 6.40 18.52 -6.66
C LEU A 86 7.86 18.41 -6.21
N LEU A 87 8.20 17.38 -5.42
CA LEU A 87 9.57 17.18 -4.92
C LEU A 87 10.55 16.91 -6.07
N VAL A 88 10.16 16.10 -7.05
CA VAL A 88 10.97 15.86 -8.27
C VAL A 88 11.18 17.18 -9.03
N LYS A 89 10.12 17.94 -9.27
CA LYS A 89 10.20 19.24 -9.97
C LYS A 89 11.06 20.24 -9.21
N ALA A 90 10.90 20.33 -7.89
CA ALA A 90 11.68 21.24 -7.04
C ALA A 90 13.18 20.98 -7.13
N LYS A 91 13.61 19.71 -7.24
CA LYS A 91 15.03 19.37 -7.42
C LYS A 91 15.60 19.75 -8.79
N GLN A 92 14.74 19.98 -9.79
CA GLN A 92 15.12 20.44 -11.12
C GLN A 92 15.12 21.98 -11.24
N CYS A 93 14.56 22.69 -10.26
CA CYS A 93 14.60 24.15 -10.19
C CYS A 93 15.95 24.64 -9.64
N LYS A 94 16.42 25.78 -10.15
CA LYS A 94 17.64 26.48 -9.69
C LYS A 94 17.34 27.46 -8.57
#